data_AF-A0A6I8U1H2-F1
#
_entry.id   AF-A0A6I8U1H2-F1
#
_cell.length_a   1.000
_cell.length_b   1.000
_cell.length_c   1.000
_cell.angle_alpha   90.00
_cell.angle_beta   90.00
_cell.angle_gamma   90.00
#
_symmetry.space_group_name_H-M   'P 1'
#
loop_
_entity.id
_entity.type
_entity.pdbx_description
1 polymer ?
#
loop_
_entity_poly.entity_id
_entity_poly.type
_entity_poly.pdbx_seq_one_letter_code
_entity_poly.pdbx_strand_id
1 'polypeptide(L)' 'MEEEFTKLYNEKVAKKWHQMTRLYMDNGLLVWNGNGANGKVNIQKYFQELPRFEHIMNTLVAQPIIGDAVPSQLTFVIKV' A
#
# COMPACT_ATOMS: atom_id res chain seq x y z
N MET A 1 0.44 -6.45 -13.99
CA MET A 1 -0.47 -5.56 -13.23
C MET A 1 0.15 -5.14 -11.90
N GLU A 2 0.88 -6.06 -11.26
CA GLU A 2 1.46 -5.99 -9.92
C GLU A 2 2.70 -5.09 -9.90
N GLU A 3 3.55 -5.20 -10.92
CA GLU A 3 4.70 -4.31 -11.10
C GLU A 3 4.26 -2.86 -11.35
N GLU A 4 3.22 -2.67 -12.18
CA GLU A 4 2.63 -1.35 -12.46
C GLU A 4 2.02 -0.74 -11.19
N PHE A 5 1.24 -1.52 -10.44
CA PHE A 5 0.69 -1.08 -9.15
C PHE A 5 1.79 -0.70 -8.17
N THR A 6 2.86 -1.51 -8.08
CA THR A 6 3.96 -1.24 -7.14
C THR A 6 4.76 -0.01 -7.52
N LYS A 7 5.02 0.20 -8.82
CA LYS A 7 5.62 1.44 -9.33
C LYS A 7 4.75 2.66 -9.01
N LEU A 8 3.44 2.56 -9.28
CA LEU A 8 2.46 3.62 -8.97
C LEU A 8 2.42 3.92 -7.46
N TYR A 9 2.37 2.89 -6.62
CA TYR A 9 2.34 3.01 -5.16
C TYR A 9 3.59 3.75 -4.67
N ASN A 10 4.77 3.30 -5.07
CA ASN A 10 6.04 3.93 -4.69
C ASN A 10 6.16 5.38 -5.16
N GLU A 11 5.74 5.68 -6.40
CA GLU A 11 5.72 7.06 -6.89
C GLU A 11 4.82 7.94 -6.02
N LYS A 12 3.62 7.45 -5.66
CA LYS A 12 2.70 8.22 -4.82
C LYS A 12 3.23 8.42 -3.41
N VAL A 13 3.78 7.38 -2.79
CA VAL A 13 4.36 7.48 -1.46
C VAL A 13 5.49 8.52 -1.44
N ALA A 14 6.40 8.48 -2.43
CA ALA A 14 7.55 9.39 -2.46
C ALA A 14 7.18 10.84 -2.87
N LYS A 15 6.24 11.03 -3.81
CA LYS A 15 6.02 12.33 -4.47
C LYS A 15 4.61 12.90 -4.30
N LYS A 16 3.60 12.06 -4.07
CA LYS A 16 2.16 12.44 -4.07
C LYS A 16 1.42 11.89 -2.84
N TRP A 17 2.07 11.96 -1.68
CA TRP A 17 1.57 11.59 -0.35
C TRP A 17 0.16 12.11 -0.02
N HIS A 18 -0.21 13.31 -0.47
CA HIS A 18 -1.58 13.83 -0.34
C HIS A 18 -2.66 13.07 -1.14
N GLN A 19 -2.27 12.07 -1.95
CA GLN A 19 -3.17 11.24 -2.76
C GLN A 19 -3.24 9.79 -2.28
N MET A 20 -2.66 9.46 -1.12
CA MET A 20 -2.65 8.09 -0.60
C MET A 20 -4.06 7.56 -0.33
N THR A 21 -5.02 8.42 0.00
CA THR A 21 -6.44 8.04 0.12
C THR A 21 -7.01 7.33 -1.11
N ARG A 22 -6.44 7.52 -2.31
CA ARG A 22 -6.90 6.86 -3.55
C ARG A 22 -6.39 5.43 -3.71
N LEU A 23 -5.40 5.02 -2.90
CA LEU A 23 -4.78 3.69 -2.98
C LEU A 23 -5.25 2.75 -1.86
N TYR A 24 -5.96 3.27 -0.86
CA TYR A 24 -6.43 2.51 0.30
C TYR A 24 -7.96 2.48 0.36
N MET A 25 -8.51 1.35 0.80
CA MET A 25 -9.93 1.22 1.15
C MET A 25 -10.26 2.01 2.43
N ASP A 26 -11.54 2.30 2.65
CA ASP A 26 -12.02 3.02 3.84
C ASP A 26 -11.63 2.33 5.16
N ASN A 27 -11.54 1.00 5.15
CA ASN A 27 -11.12 0.15 6.27
C ASN A 27 -9.68 -0.37 6.14
N GLY A 28 -8.85 0.23 5.28
CA GLY A 28 -7.47 -0.19 5.06
C GLY A 28 -6.62 -0.05 6.33
N LEU A 29 -5.61 -0.92 6.47
CA LEU A 29 -4.66 -0.92 7.57
C LEU A 29 -3.23 -0.72 7.04
N LEU A 30 -2.49 0.21 7.64
CA LEU A 30 -1.05 0.37 7.46
C LEU A 30 -0.34 -0.03 8.76
N VAL A 31 0.75 -0.78 8.65
CA VAL A 31 1.70 -1.02 9.74
C VAL A 31 3.09 -0.62 9.26
N TRP A 32 3.74 0.29 9.98
CA TRP A 32 5.09 0.78 9.68
C TRP A 32 5.96 0.72 10.94
N ASN A 33 6.99 -0.14 10.93
CA ASN A 33 7.88 -0.37 12.08
C ASN A 33 7.12 -0.63 13.41
N GLY A 34 6.02 -1.39 13.35
CA GLY A 34 5.18 -1.70 14.52
C GLY A 34 4.11 -0.65 14.85
N ASN A 35 4.10 0.51 14.20
CA ASN A 35 3.08 1.54 14.38
C ASN A 35 1.96 1.39 13.34
N GLY A 36 0.71 1.41 13.79
CA GLY A 36 -0.46 1.19 12.94
C GLY A 36 -1.22 2.47 12.61
N ALA A 37 -1.80 2.54 11.41
CA ALA A 37 -2.82 3.52 11.03
C ALA A 37 -4.01 2.82 10.37
N ASN A 38 -5.23 3.14 10.82
CA ASN A 38 -6.47 2.56 10.31
C ASN A 38 -7.31 3.59 9.56
N GLY A 39 -7.74 3.21 8.36
CA GLY A 39 -8.58 3.99 7.48
C GLY A 39 -7.79 4.94 6.58
N LYS A 40 -8.22 5.06 5.32
CA LYS A 40 -7.50 5.78 4.25
C LYS A 40 -7.08 7.22 4.62
N VAL A 41 -7.90 7.91 5.42
CA VAL A 41 -7.62 9.29 5.88
C VAL A 41 -6.45 9.33 6.86
N ASN A 42 -6.44 8.43 7.85
CA ASN A 42 -5.37 8.39 8.86
C ASN A 42 -4.07 7.85 8.24
N ILE A 43 -4.16 6.89 7.33
CA ILE A 43 -3.01 6.40 6.57
C ILE A 43 -2.37 7.54 5.78
N GLN A 44 -3.17 8.38 5.12
CA GLN A 44 -2.63 9.54 4.41
C GLN A 44 -1.93 10.53 5.36
N LYS A 45 -2.53 10.84 6.51
CA LYS A 45 -1.89 11.68 7.54
C LYS A 45 -0.58 11.07 8.03
N TYR A 46 -0.52 9.76 8.21
CA TYR A 46 0.69 9.06 8.61
C TYR A 46 1.83 9.27 7.58
N PHE A 47 1.54 9.07 6.28
CA PHE A 47 2.51 9.39 5.23
C PHE A 47 2.88 10.88 5.16
N GLN A 48 2.02 11.76 5.67
CA GLN A 48 2.29 13.20 5.78
C GLN A 48 3.29 13.61 6.85
N GLU A 49 3.48 12.76 7.84
CA GLU A 49 4.40 13.01 8.94
C GLU A 49 5.78 12.36 8.70
N LEU A 50 5.90 11.50 7.68
CA LEU A 50 7.15 10.85 7.34
C LEU A 50 8.13 11.84 6.66
N PRO A 51 9.44 11.71 6.94
CA PRO A 51 10.45 12.43 6.17
C PRO A 51 10.43 11.96 4.71
N ARG A 52 10.96 12.79 3.80
CA ARG A 52 11.16 12.35 2.42
C ARG A 52 12.16 11.20 2.35
N PHE A 53 11.89 10.23 1.50
CA PHE A 53 12.76 9.10 1.22
C PHE A 53 12.66 8.71 -0.25
N GLU A 54 13.63 7.92 -0.70
CA GLU A 54 13.63 7.29 -2.01
C GLU A 54 13.49 5.77 -1.86
N HIS A 55 12.72 5.16 -2.75
CA HIS A 55 12.54 3.71 -2.79
C HIS A 55 13.25 3.14 -4.01
N ILE A 56 14.10 2.14 -3.79
CA ILE A 56 14.71 1.33 -4.84
C ILE A 56 14.11 -0.08 -4.74
N MET A 57 13.39 -0.47 -5.79
CA MET A 57 12.74 -1.77 -5.90
C MET A 57 13.75 -2.80 -6.43
N ASN A 58 14.07 -3.82 -5.65
CA ASN A 58 15.01 -4.88 -6.05
C ASN A 58 14.30 -6.16 -6.46
N THR A 59 13.29 -6.56 -5.68
CA THR A 59 12.53 -7.80 -5.86
C THR A 59 11.05 -7.51 -5.75
N LEU A 60 10.24 -8.33 -6.43
CA LEU A 60 8.79 -8.30 -6.31
C LEU A 60 8.24 -9.71 -6.54
N VAL A 61 7.38 -10.15 -5.63
CA VAL A 61 6.65 -11.41 -5.72
C VAL A 61 5.18 -11.11 -5.50
N ALA A 62 4.33 -11.63 -6.37
CA ALA A 62 2.88 -11.54 -6.22
C ALA A 62 2.26 -12.93 -6.22
N GLN A 63 1.27 -13.14 -5.35
CA GLN A 63 0.55 -14.40 -5.25
C GLN A 63 -0.96 -14.12 -5.15
N PRO A 64 -1.81 -14.86 -5.90
CA PRO A 64 -3.25 -14.76 -5.74
C PRO A 64 -3.66 -15.35 -4.38
N ILE A 65 -4.63 -14.70 -3.72
CA ILE A 65 -5.28 -15.25 -2.54
C ILE A 65 -6.47 -16.08 -2.99
N ILE A 66 -6.50 -17.36 -2.60
CA ILE A 66 -7.51 -18.35 -2.98
C ILE A 66 -8.24 -18.81 -1.72
N GLY A 67 -9.53 -19.13 -1.86
CA GLY A 67 -10.34 -19.76 -0.81
C GLY A 67 -11.12 -18.79 0.07
N ASP A 68 -11.62 -19.29 1.20
CA ASP A 68 -12.59 -18.60 2.07
C ASP A 68 -12.04 -17.34 2.75
N ALA A 69 -10.73 -17.08 2.66
CA ALA A 69 -10.11 -15.86 3.19
C ALA A 69 -10.65 -14.59 2.51
N VAL A 70 -11.03 -14.67 1.22
CA VAL A 70 -11.64 -13.55 0.50
C VAL A 70 -12.73 -14.08 -0.45
N PRO A 71 -13.97 -14.31 0.05
CA PRO A 71 -15.00 -14.94 -0.74
C PRO A 71 -15.40 -14.05 -1.93
N SER A 72 -15.21 -14.57 -3.14
CA SER A 72 -15.62 -13.97 -4.41
C SER A 72 -14.95 -12.64 -4.81
N GLN A 73 -13.89 -12.20 -4.13
CA GLN A 73 -13.14 -10.99 -4.48
C GLN A 73 -11.73 -11.33 -4.96
N LEU A 74 -11.43 -11.00 -6.22
CA LEU A 74 -10.08 -11.15 -6.78
C LEU A 74 -9.08 -10.32 -5.97
N THR A 75 -8.14 -11.02 -5.31
CA THR A 75 -7.19 -10.42 -4.37
C THR A 75 -5.81 -11.01 -4.59
N PHE A 76 -4.79 -10.15 -4.54
CA PHE A 76 -3.39 -10.53 -4.62
C PHE A 76 -2.66 -10.04 -3.37
N VAL A 77 -1.74 -10.86 -2.85
CA VAL A 77 -0.72 -10.40 -1.93
C VAL A 77 0.53 -10.06 -2.74
N ILE A 78 1.08 -8.86 -2.52
CA ILE A 78 2.32 -8.41 -3.13
C ILE A 78 3.35 -8.26 -2.02
N LYS A 79 4.50 -8.90 -2.20
CA LYS A 79 5.67 -8.77 -1.34
C LYS A 79 6.81 -8.17 -2.15
N VAL A 80 7.41 -7.12 -1.61
CA VAL A 80 8.53 -6.38 -2.17
C VAL A 80 9.81 -6.76 -1.44
#